data_AF-A0A9D7P696-F1
#
_entry.id   AF-A0A9D7P696-F1
#
_cell.length_a   1.000
_cell.length_b   1.000
_cell.length_c   1.000
_cell.angle_alpha   90.00
_cell.angle_beta   90.00
_cell.angle_gamma   90.00
#
_symmetry.space_group_name_H-M   'P 1'
#
loop_
_entity.id
_entity.type
_entity.pdbx_description
1 polymer ?
#
loop_
_entity_poly.entity_id
_entity_poly.type
_entity_poly.pdbx_seq_one_letter_code
_entity_poly.pdbx_strand_id
1 'polypeptide(L)' 'MRDDDIADETAAALKGVRVLDFSHALAGPYCTLVLAEFGADVYKLESPQGGDMGRGWGPPFTRDDSSYF' A
#
# COMPACT_ATOMS: atom_id res chain seq x y z
N MET A 1 4.93 21.29 29.02
CA MET A 1 4.28 20.89 27.77
C MET A 1 4.59 19.41 27.65
N ARG A 2 3.61 18.53 27.92
CA ARG A 2 3.86 17.08 27.95
C ARG A 2 3.99 16.60 26.52
N ASP A 3 5.02 15.80 26.24
CA ASP A 3 5.32 15.26 24.92
C ASP A 3 4.27 14.23 24.44
N ASP A 4 3.26 13.92 25.27
CA ASP A 4 2.22 12.93 25.00
C ASP A 4 1.04 13.46 24.15
N ASP A 5 0.98 14.78 23.88
CA ASP A 5 -0.16 15.43 23.18
C ASP A 5 0.07 15.62 21.67
N ILE A 6 1.18 15.16 21.10
CA ILE A 6 1.32 15.01 19.64
C ILE A 6 0.71 13.65 19.25
N ALA A 7 -0.59 13.49 19.48
CA ALA A 7 -1.32 12.49 18.72
C ALA A 7 -1.20 12.88 17.23
N ASP A 8 -0.78 11.93 16.41
CA ASP A 8 -0.58 12.02 14.98
C ASP A 8 -1.89 12.39 14.24
N GLU A 9 -2.30 13.65 14.32
CA GLU A 9 -3.45 14.18 13.57
C GLU A 9 -3.16 14.26 12.07
N THR A 10 -1.88 14.21 11.67
CA THR A 10 -1.42 14.33 10.28
C THR A 10 -1.52 13.03 9.46
N ALA A 11 -1.32 11.84 10.03
CA ALA A 11 -1.33 10.59 9.27
C ALA A 11 -2.74 9.99 9.04
N ALA A 12 -3.80 10.70 9.42
CA ALA A 12 -5.17 10.19 9.32
C ALA A 12 -6.07 11.01 8.37
N ALA A 13 -5.48 11.80 7.46
CA ALA A 13 -6.24 12.66 6.54
C ALA A 13 -7.28 11.90 5.69
N LEU A 14 -7.03 10.60 5.44
CA LEU A 14 -7.90 9.70 4.69
C LEU A 14 -8.58 8.63 5.57
N LYS A 15 -8.60 8.81 6.89
CA LYS A 15 -9.27 7.88 7.81
C LYS A 15 -10.73 7.66 7.42
N GLY A 16 -11.11 6.41 7.27
CA GLY A 16 -12.47 5.99 6.88
C GLY A 16 -12.73 6.03 5.37
N VAL A 17 -11.78 6.47 4.55
CA VAL A 17 -11.83 6.30 3.10
C VAL A 17 -11.43 4.86 2.77
N ARG A 18 -12.21 4.22 1.90
CA ARG A 18 -11.90 2.87 1.36
C ARG A 18 -11.51 2.99 -0.10
N VAL A 19 -10.39 2.37 -0.47
CA VAL A 19 -9.85 2.38 -1.83
C VAL A 19 -9.77 0.96 -2.35
N LEU A 20 -10.36 0.71 -3.52
CA LEU A 20 -10.15 -0.54 -4.26
C LEU A 20 -9.05 -0.31 -5.30
N ASP A 21 -7.92 -0.98 -5.11
CA ASP A 21 -6.74 -0.84 -5.96
C ASP A 21 -6.62 -2.01 -6.94
N PHE A 22 -6.88 -1.72 -8.22
CA PHE A 22 -6.73 -2.66 -9.34
C PHE A 22 -5.47 -2.39 -10.17
N SER A 23 -4.57 -1.55 -9.66
CA SER A 23 -3.36 -1.17 -10.38
C SER A 23 -2.28 -2.23 -10.28
N HIS A 24 -1.29 -2.12 -11.15
CA HIS A 24 -0.19 -3.08 -11.29
C HIS A 24 1.15 -2.36 -11.48
N ALA A 25 2.25 -3.10 -11.35
CA ALA A 25 3.61 -2.59 -11.49
C ALA A 25 3.91 -1.48 -10.46
N LEU A 26 4.35 -0.28 -10.89
CA LEU A 26 4.84 0.74 -9.95
C LEU A 26 3.84 1.84 -9.61
N ALA A 27 3.37 2.57 -10.63
CA ALA A 27 2.82 3.90 -10.42
C ALA A 27 1.53 3.89 -9.58
N GLY A 28 0.67 2.91 -9.85
CA GLY A 28 -0.56 2.74 -9.09
C GLY A 28 -0.33 2.22 -7.68
N PRO A 29 0.39 1.09 -7.49
CA PRO A 29 0.67 0.57 -6.14
C PRO A 29 1.43 1.58 -5.27
N TYR A 30 2.33 2.39 -5.85
CA TYR A 30 2.99 3.47 -5.12
C TYR A 30 2.01 4.57 -4.71
N CYS A 31 1.10 4.98 -5.60
CA CYS A 31 0.07 5.96 -5.26
C CYS A 31 -0.79 5.49 -4.09
N THR A 32 -1.28 4.24 -4.15
CA THR A 32 -2.17 3.69 -3.13
C THR A 32 -1.45 3.37 -1.82
N LEU A 33 -0.15 3.06 -1.87
CA LEU A 33 0.69 2.98 -0.68
C LEU A 33 0.71 4.32 0.08
N VAL A 34 0.90 5.44 -0.62
CA VAL A 34 0.84 6.77 0.00
C VAL A 34 -0.55 7.09 0.56
N LEU A 35 -1.63 6.66 -0.12
CA LEU A 35 -2.99 6.81 0.41
C LEU A 35 -3.20 6.01 1.71
N ALA A 36 -2.65 4.79 1.79
CA ALA A 36 -2.69 3.98 3.00
C ALA A 36 -1.92 4.63 4.15
N GLU A 37 -0.78 5.26 3.86
CA GLU A 37 0.02 5.99 4.86
C GLU A 37 -0.71 7.23 5.41
N PHE A 38 -1.65 7.81 4.65
CA PHE A 38 -2.58 8.84 5.14
C PHE A 38 -3.86 8.28 5.77
N GLY A 39 -3.93 6.97 6.02
CA GLY A 39 -5.00 6.34 6.79
C GLY A 39 -6.17 5.78 5.98
N ALA A 40 -6.04 5.65 4.66
CA ALA A 40 -7.03 4.98 3.85
C ALA A 40 -6.98 3.45 4.03
N ASP A 41 -8.15 2.80 4.04
CA ASP A 41 -8.25 1.34 3.95
C ASP A 41 -8.11 0.92 2.48
N VAL A 42 -6.92 0.48 2.06
CA VAL A 42 -6.63 0.08 0.69
C VAL A 42 -6.75 -1.43 0.51
N TYR A 43 -7.60 -1.85 -0.42
CA TYR A 43 -7.79 -3.25 -0.80
C TYR A 43 -7.19 -3.48 -2.18
N LYS A 44 -6.02 -4.13 -2.24
CA LYS A 44 -5.41 -4.58 -3.48
C LYS A 44 -6.23 -5.73 -4.04
N LEU A 45 -6.86 -5.52 -5.19
CA LEU A 45 -7.65 -6.52 -5.90
C LEU A 45 -6.86 -7.06 -7.07
N GLU A 46 -6.55 -8.34 -6.96
CA GLU A 46 -5.64 -9.04 -7.84
C GLU A 46 -6.34 -10.21 -8.54
N SER A 47 -5.86 -10.56 -9.73
CA SER A 47 -6.37 -11.69 -10.48
C SER A 47 -6.09 -13.00 -9.74
N PRO A 48 -7.08 -13.90 -9.55
CA PRO A 48 -6.84 -15.20 -8.95
C PRO A 48 -5.98 -16.12 -9.85
N GLN A 49 -5.79 -15.77 -11.13
CA GLN A 49 -4.97 -16.54 -12.07
C GLN A 49 -3.46 -16.23 -11.99
N GLY A 50 -3.02 -15.23 -11.21
CA GLY A 50 -1.59 -14.91 -11.14
C GLY A 50 -1.19 -13.63 -10.43
N GLY A 51 -2.14 -12.90 -9.85
CA GLY A 51 -1.86 -11.70 -9.09
C GLY A 51 -1.27 -10.55 -9.92
N ASP A 52 -0.55 -9.66 -9.24
CA ASP A 52 0.26 -8.62 -9.82
C ASP A 52 1.56 -9.20 -10.39
N MET A 53 1.85 -8.90 -11.66
CA MET A 53 3.07 -9.36 -12.34
C MET A 53 4.35 -8.91 -11.63
N GLY A 54 4.30 -7.78 -10.89
CA GLY A 54 5.41 -7.27 -10.09
C GLY A 54 5.92 -8.26 -9.03
N ARG A 55 5.06 -9.17 -8.53
CA ARG A 55 5.44 -10.23 -7.59
C ARG A 55 6.57 -11.13 -8.13
N GLY A 56 6.67 -11.29 -9.45
CA GLY A 56 7.69 -12.10 -10.10
C GLY A 56 8.96 -11.35 -10.52
N TRP A 57 9.02 -10.02 -10.39
CA TRP A 57 10.10 -9.19 -10.92
C TRP A 57 11.33 -9.14 -10.01
N GLY A 58 11.86 -10.29 -9.62
CA GLY A 58 13.11 -10.39 -8.85
C GLY A 58 14.35 -10.57 -9.73
N PRO A 59 15.54 -10.77 -9.13
CA PRO A 59 15.84 -10.77 -7.69
C PRO A 59 16.04 -9.35 -7.09
N PRO A 60 16.04 -9.21 -5.74
CA PRO A 60 15.88 -10.25 -4.72
C PRO A 60 14.42 -10.61 -4.44
N PHE A 61 14.19 -11.84 -3.98
CA PHE A 61 12.89 -12.31 -3.50
C PHE A 61 12.86 -12.28 -1.97
N THR A 62 11.75 -11.80 -1.41
CA THR A 62 11.48 -11.80 0.02
C THR A 62 10.26 -12.67 0.28
N ARG A 63 10.45 -13.79 0.99
CA ARG A 63 9.44 -14.86 1.09
C ARG A 63 9.09 -15.38 -0.31
N ASP A 64 7.83 -15.23 -0.72
CA ASP A 64 7.30 -15.75 -1.99
C ASP A 64 7.19 -14.67 -3.08
N ASP A 65 7.46 -13.40 -2.77
CA ASP A 65 7.34 -12.27 -3.70
C ASP A 65 8.69 -11.59 -3.98
N SER A 66 8.81 -10.93 -5.13
CA SER A 66 9.91 -10.01 -5.43
C SER A 66 9.93 -8.85 -4.42
N SER A 67 11.12 -8.37 -4.04
CA SER A 67 11.26 -7.13 -3.27
C SER A 67 10.79 -5.88 -4.00
N TYR A 68 10.47 -6.00 -5.29
CA TYR A 68 9.79 -4.96 -6.05
C TYR A 68 8.34 -4.74 -5.57
N PHE A 69 7.71 -5.82 -5.10
CA PHE A 69 6.33 -5.83 -4.60
C PHE A 69 6.31 -5.55 -3.09
#